data_AF-A0A2J8PKB8-F1
#
_entry.id   AF-A0A2J8PKB8-F1
#
_cell.length_a   1.000
_cell.length_b   1.000
_cell.length_c   1.000
_cell.angle_alpha   90.00
_cell.angle_beta   90.00
_cell.angle_gamma   90.00
#
_symmetry.space_group_name_H-M   'P 1'
#
loop_
_entity.id
_entity.type
_entity.pdbx_description
1 polymer ?
#
loop_
_entity_poly.entity_id
_entity_poly.type
_entity_poly.pdbx_seq_one_letter_code
_entity_poly.pdbx_strand_id
1 'polypeptide(L)'
;WSVKLNWTGTSKSGVQYKGHVEIPNLSDENSVDEVEISVSLAKDEPDTNLVALMKEEGVKLLREAMGIYISTLKTGHFATITLTFVDKNGETELCMEGRGIPAPEEERTRQGWQRYYFEGIKQTFGYGARLF
;
A
#
# COMPACT_ATOMS: atom_id res chain seq x y z
N TRP A 1 -5.21 -6.23 9.31
CA TRP A 1 -6.53 -5.72 8.89
C TRP A 1 -7.40 -6.85 8.37
N SER A 2 -8.71 -6.64 8.29
CA SER A 2 -9.66 -7.58 7.70
C SER A 2 -9.94 -7.20 6.24
N VAL A 3 -9.78 -8.15 5.32
CA VAL A 3 -10.17 -8.02 3.90
C VAL A 3 -11.41 -8.85 3.65
N LYS A 4 -12.39 -8.26 2.95
CA LYS A 4 -13.59 -8.95 2.47
C LYS A 4 -13.71 -8.78 0.97
N LEU A 5 -13.86 -9.89 0.24
CA LEU A 5 -13.99 -9.91 -1.21
C LEU A 5 -15.28 -10.64 -1.60
N ASN A 6 -15.82 -10.29 -2.77
CA ASN A 6 -16.88 -11.04 -3.42
C ASN A 6 -16.29 -11.82 -4.59
N TRP A 7 -16.71 -13.07 -4.77
CA TRP A 7 -16.37 -13.86 -5.94
C TRP A 7 -17.63 -14.22 -6.74
N THR A 8 -17.45 -14.36 -8.06
CA THR A 8 -18.50 -14.83 -8.97
C THR A 8 -17.93 -15.95 -9.83
N GLY A 9 -18.66 -17.05 -9.98
CA GLY A 9 -18.26 -18.15 -10.85
C GLY A 9 -19.41 -18.57 -11.76
N THR A 10 -19.09 -19.07 -12.94
CA THR A 10 -20.09 -19.57 -13.90
C THR A 10 -19.87 -21.05 -14.13
N SER A 11 -20.92 -21.86 -13.96
CA SER A 11 -20.86 -23.30 -14.22
C SER A 11 -20.82 -23.59 -15.72
N LYS A 12 -20.53 -24.84 -16.08
CA LYS A 12 -20.55 -25.29 -17.48
C LYS A 12 -21.91 -25.11 -18.16
N SER A 13 -23.00 -25.07 -17.40
CA SER A 13 -24.36 -24.84 -17.91
C SER A 13 -24.71 -23.35 -18.03
N GLY A 14 -23.79 -22.44 -17.71
CA GLY A 14 -24.00 -20.99 -17.77
C GLY A 14 -24.67 -20.39 -16.53
N VAL A 15 -24.92 -21.18 -15.48
CA VAL A 15 -25.47 -20.68 -14.22
C VAL A 15 -24.38 -19.92 -13.47
N GLN A 16 -24.68 -18.69 -13.06
CA GLN A 16 -23.79 -17.86 -12.27
C GLN A 16 -24.05 -18.05 -10.78
N TYR A 17 -22.98 -18.10 -10.01
CA TYR A 17 -22.97 -18.24 -8.56
C TYR A 17 -22.15 -17.13 -7.94
N LYS A 18 -22.51 -16.72 -6.73
CA LYS A 18 -21.80 -15.70 -5.97
C LYS A 18 -21.39 -16.21 -4.60
N GLY A 19 -20.34 -15.62 -4.05
CA GLY A 19 -19.96 -15.87 -2.67
C GLY A 19 -18.96 -14.87 -2.15
N HIS A 20 -18.41 -15.18 -0.98
CA HIS A 20 -17.56 -14.28 -0.23
C HIS A 20 -16.23 -14.94 0.11
N VAL A 21 -15.20 -14.10 0.23
CA VAL A 21 -13.92 -14.46 0.83
C VAL A 21 -13.66 -13.51 1.98
N GLU A 22 -13.30 -14.03 3.15
CA GLU A 22 -12.85 -13.22 4.28
C GLU A 22 -11.46 -13.61 4.74
N ILE A 23 -10.62 -12.59 4.96
CA ILE A 23 -9.25 -12.69 5.45
C ILE A 23 -9.15 -11.77 6.68
N PRO A 24 -9.39 -12.27 7.90
CA PRO A 24 -9.54 -11.41 9.08
C PRO A 24 -8.22 -10.84 9.61
N ASN A 25 -7.09 -11.50 9.32
CA ASN A 25 -5.80 -11.28 9.99
C ASN A 25 -4.65 -10.95 9.01
N LEU A 26 -4.91 -10.20 7.93
CA LEU A 26 -3.83 -9.80 7.02
C LEU A 26 -2.97 -8.69 7.65
N SER A 27 -1.71 -8.96 7.96
CA SER A 27 -0.76 -8.00 8.56
C SER A 27 0.64 -8.19 7.99
N ASP A 28 1.48 -7.17 8.08
CA ASP A 28 2.92 -7.28 7.83
C ASP A 28 3.63 -8.13 8.89
N GLU A 29 3.09 -8.25 10.09
CA GLU A 29 3.63 -9.11 11.14
C GLU A 29 3.39 -10.61 10.88
N ASN A 30 2.35 -10.97 10.12
CA ASN A 30 2.02 -12.36 9.86
C ASN A 30 2.85 -12.96 8.71
N SER A 31 3.10 -14.26 8.78
CA SER A 31 3.54 -15.03 7.62
C SER A 31 2.35 -15.40 6.74
N VAL A 32 2.59 -15.66 5.46
CA VAL A 32 1.53 -16.08 4.52
C VAL A 32 0.86 -17.38 4.98
N ASP A 33 1.58 -18.22 5.72
CA ASP A 33 1.09 -19.48 6.25
C ASP A 33 0.07 -19.29 7.38
N GLU A 34 0.22 -18.23 8.17
CA GLU A 34 -0.65 -17.85 9.30
C GLU A 34 -1.92 -17.10 8.88
N VAL A 35 -1.98 -16.59 7.65
CA VAL A 35 -3.15 -15.87 7.14
C VAL A 35 -4.33 -16.84 7.05
N GLU A 36 -5.45 -16.49 7.68
CA GLU A 36 -6.69 -17.23 7.58
C GLU A 36 -7.43 -16.78 6.32
N ILE A 37 -7.83 -17.73 5.46
CA ILE A 37 -8.62 -17.45 4.25
C ILE A 37 -9.86 -18.33 4.32
N SER A 38 -11.02 -17.70 4.49
CA SER A 38 -12.31 -18.37 4.48
C SER A 38 -13.04 -18.06 3.18
N VAL A 39 -13.61 -19.09 2.56
CA VAL A 39 -14.42 -18.98 1.34
C VAL A 39 -15.80 -19.55 1.61
N SER A 40 -16.83 -18.79 1.27
CA SER A 40 -18.23 -19.19 1.41
C SER A 40 -19.04 -18.88 0.16
N LEU A 41 -20.14 -19.60 -0.02
CA LEU A 41 -21.17 -19.29 -0.99
C LEU A 41 -22.16 -18.29 -0.37
N ALA A 42 -22.76 -17.42 -1.18
CA ALA A 42 -23.80 -16.52 -0.67
C ALA A 42 -25.03 -17.33 -0.18
N LYS A 43 -25.74 -16.81 0.82
CA LYS A 43 -26.81 -17.55 1.54
C LYS A 43 -27.94 -18.05 0.64
N ASP A 44 -28.21 -17.35 -0.45
CA ASP A 44 -29.35 -17.61 -1.34
C ASP A 44 -28.96 -18.43 -2.59
N GLU A 45 -27.72 -18.87 -2.67
CA GLU A 45 -27.21 -19.65 -3.80
C GLU A 45 -27.34 -21.15 -3.55
N PRO A 46 -27.71 -21.96 -4.56
CA PRO A 46 -27.78 -23.40 -4.42
C PRO A 46 -26.38 -24.02 -4.37
N ASP A 47 -26.28 -25.20 -3.75
CA ASP A 47 -25.02 -25.96 -3.69
C ASP A 47 -24.41 -26.14 -5.08
N THR A 48 -23.08 -25.98 -5.13
CA THR A 48 -22.31 -26.00 -6.38
C THR A 48 -20.90 -26.52 -6.14
N ASN A 49 -20.32 -27.20 -7.12
CA ASN A 49 -18.92 -27.60 -7.06
C ASN A 49 -17.95 -26.41 -7.18
N LEU A 50 -18.43 -25.24 -7.63
CA LEU A 50 -17.61 -24.04 -7.73
C LEU A 50 -17.11 -23.56 -6.37
N VAL A 51 -17.89 -23.71 -5.29
CA VAL A 51 -17.42 -23.33 -3.94
C VAL A 51 -16.29 -24.24 -3.48
N ALA A 52 -16.33 -25.53 -3.84
CA ALA A 52 -15.25 -26.47 -3.54
C ALA A 52 -13.98 -26.09 -4.31
N LEU A 53 -14.10 -25.78 -5.61
CA LEU A 53 -13.00 -25.31 -6.43
C LEU A 53 -12.38 -24.01 -5.87
N MET A 54 -13.21 -23.07 -5.43
CA MET A 54 -12.73 -21.83 -4.81
C MET A 54 -12.03 -22.08 -3.47
N LYS A 55 -12.52 -23.03 -2.66
CA LYS A 55 -11.88 -23.44 -1.41
C LYS A 55 -10.53 -24.14 -1.61
N GLU A 56 -10.34 -24.79 -2.76
CA GLU A 56 -9.14 -25.58 -3.04
C GLU A 56 -8.13 -24.79 -3.89
N GLU A 57 -8.47 -24.49 -5.15
CA GLU A 57 -7.59 -23.77 -6.07
C GLU A 57 -7.64 -22.26 -5.87
N GLY A 58 -8.82 -21.70 -5.58
CA GLY A 58 -8.97 -20.28 -5.32
C GLY A 58 -8.16 -19.82 -4.10
N VAL A 59 -8.16 -20.61 -3.02
CA VAL A 59 -7.37 -20.31 -1.81
C VAL A 59 -5.88 -20.35 -2.09
N LYS A 60 -5.37 -21.27 -2.93
CA LYS A 60 -3.95 -21.31 -3.32
C LYS A 60 -3.53 -20.01 -4.01
N LEU A 61 -4.30 -19.57 -5.01
CA LEU A 61 -4.04 -18.34 -5.75
C LEU A 61 -4.12 -17.09 -4.84
N LEU A 62 -5.13 -17.05 -3.96
CA LEU A 62 -5.25 -15.97 -2.98
C LEU A 62 -4.05 -15.95 -2.05
N ARG A 63 -3.58 -17.11 -1.58
CA ARG A 63 -2.43 -17.23 -0.69
C ARG A 63 -1.15 -16.75 -1.36
N GLU A 64 -0.91 -17.10 -2.62
CA GLU A 64 0.23 -16.59 -3.40
C GLU A 64 0.18 -15.06 -3.53
N ALA A 65 -0.99 -14.50 -3.88
CA ALA A 65 -1.18 -13.05 -3.97
C ALA A 65 -0.94 -12.35 -2.62
N MET A 66 -1.41 -12.93 -1.52
CA MET A 66 -1.15 -12.40 -0.17
C MET A 66 0.33 -12.49 0.22
N GLY A 67 1.04 -13.54 -0.20
CA GLY A 67 2.48 -13.66 0.01
C GLY A 67 3.27 -12.54 -0.66
N ILE A 68 2.96 -12.25 -1.93
CA ILE A 68 3.54 -11.11 -2.67
C ILE A 68 3.23 -9.79 -1.95
N TYR A 69 1.98 -9.62 -1.54
CA TYR A 69 1.54 -8.42 -0.88
C TYR A 69 2.24 -8.18 0.47
N ILE A 70 2.28 -9.18 1.35
CA ILE A 70 3.00 -9.12 2.64
C ILE A 70 4.48 -8.86 2.43
N SER A 71 5.10 -9.54 1.45
CA SER A 71 6.50 -9.29 1.09
C SER A 71 6.72 -7.83 0.70
N THR A 72 5.81 -7.27 -0.10
CA THR A 72 5.89 -5.87 -0.55
C THR A 72 5.77 -4.89 0.62
N LEU A 73 4.87 -5.17 1.59
CA LEU A 73 4.77 -4.40 2.82
C LEU A 73 6.07 -4.43 3.64
N LYS A 74 6.64 -5.62 3.86
CA LYS A 74 7.87 -5.81 4.63
C LYS A 74 9.07 -5.13 4.00
N THR A 75 9.12 -5.07 2.66
CA THR A 75 10.18 -4.36 1.94
C THR A 75 10.05 -2.85 1.98
N GLY A 76 9.01 -2.30 2.63
CA GLY A 76 8.79 -0.88 2.96
C GLY A 76 9.59 0.11 2.11
N HIS A 77 8.95 0.75 1.14
CA HIS A 77 9.63 1.79 0.37
C HIS A 77 9.89 3.02 1.24
N PHE A 78 11.11 3.14 1.74
CA PHE A 78 11.59 4.32 2.43
C PHE A 78 12.41 5.17 1.46
N ALA A 79 12.06 6.46 1.40
CA ALA A 79 12.91 7.45 0.79
C ALA A 79 13.89 8.00 1.82
N THR A 80 15.17 8.04 1.47
CA THR A 80 16.17 8.79 2.23
C THR A 80 16.16 10.22 1.74
N ILE A 81 15.87 11.17 2.61
CA ILE A 81 15.94 12.60 2.32
C ILE A 81 17.19 13.18 3.00
N THR A 82 18.07 13.78 2.22
CA THR A 82 19.26 14.49 2.70
C THR A 82 19.07 15.98 2.46
N LEU A 83 19.13 16.77 3.53
CA LEU A 83 19.13 18.23 3.47
C LEU A 83 20.55 18.74 3.71
N THR A 84 21.04 19.55 2.78
CA THR A 84 22.35 20.21 2.88
C THR A 84 22.15 21.70 2.97
N PHE A 85 22.80 22.33 3.95
CA PHE A 85 22.75 23.78 4.17
C PHE A 85 24.13 24.35 3.86
N VAL A 86 24.20 25.30 2.93
CA VAL A 86 25.46 25.93 2.51
C VAL A 86 25.38 27.42 2.82
N ASP A 87 26.28 27.92 3.67
CA ASP A 87 26.42 29.35 3.90
C ASP A 87 26.95 30.06 2.64
N LYS A 88 26.30 31.15 2.29
CA LYS A 88 26.57 32.01 1.15
C LYS A 88 26.56 33.46 1.62
N ASN A 89 27.57 33.85 2.41
CA ASN A 89 27.83 35.25 2.80
C ASN A 89 26.56 36.03 3.18
N GLY A 90 25.78 35.50 4.13
CA GLY A 90 24.56 36.12 4.64
C GLY A 90 23.25 35.46 4.17
N GLU A 91 23.32 34.55 3.21
CA GLU A 91 22.22 33.68 2.79
C GLU A 91 22.59 32.20 3.04
N THR A 92 21.61 31.32 3.26
CA THR A 92 21.84 29.87 3.27
C THR A 92 21.12 29.25 2.09
N GLU A 93 21.86 28.52 1.27
CA GLU A 93 21.31 27.67 0.24
C GLU A 93 20.91 26.32 0.86
N LEU A 94 19.63 25.95 0.72
CA LEU A 94 19.11 24.65 1.12
C LEU A 94 19.00 23.75 -0.11
N CYS A 95 19.80 22.69 -0.15
CA CYS A 95 19.69 21.63 -1.15
C CYS A 95 19.02 20.39 -0.55
N MET A 96 17.99 19.87 -1.21
CA MET A 96 17.36 18.60 -0.85
C MET A 96 17.70 17.55 -1.90
N GLU A 97 18.19 16.40 -1.46
CA GLU A 97 18.36 15.21 -2.27
C GLU A 97 17.43 14.10 -1.73
N GLY A 98 16.62 13.51 -2.61
CA GLY A 98 15.78 12.36 -2.27
C GLY A 98 16.25 11.11 -3.00
N ARG A 99 16.54 10.03 -2.26
CA ARG A 99 16.92 8.72 -2.83
C ARG A 99 15.91 7.66 -2.44
N GLY A 100 15.59 6.75 -3.36
CA GLY A 100 14.65 5.65 -3.12
C GLY A 100 13.16 6.08 -3.15
N ILE A 101 12.85 7.28 -3.65
CA ILE A 101 11.47 7.68 -3.91
C ILE A 101 10.96 6.90 -5.14
N PRO A 102 9.84 6.18 -5.06
CA PRO A 102 9.26 5.52 -6.23
C PRO A 102 8.94 6.55 -7.32
N ALA A 103 9.30 6.26 -8.59
CA ALA A 103 9.09 7.18 -9.71
C ALA A 103 7.66 7.76 -9.82
N PRO A 104 6.57 6.98 -9.57
CA PRO A 104 5.22 7.54 -9.58
C PRO A 104 4.95 8.56 -8.46
N GLU A 105 5.66 8.46 -7.33
CA GLU A 105 5.50 9.34 -6.16
C GLU A 105 6.54 10.48 -6.12
N GLU A 106 7.48 10.53 -7.06
CA GLU A 106 8.59 11.49 -7.09
C GLU A 106 8.09 12.93 -7.11
N GLU A 107 7.23 13.26 -8.08
CA GLU A 107 6.68 14.61 -8.24
C GLU A 107 5.88 15.04 -7.00
N ARG A 108 5.03 14.15 -6.51
CA ARG A 108 4.17 14.40 -5.36
C ARG A 108 4.99 14.63 -4.10
N THR A 109 6.03 13.83 -3.90
CA THR A 109 6.96 13.96 -2.77
C THR A 109 7.71 15.28 -2.87
N ARG A 110 8.24 15.64 -4.05
CA ARG A 110 8.93 16.91 -4.27
C ARG A 110 8.04 18.11 -3.98
N GLN A 111 6.82 18.13 -4.51
CA GLN A 111 5.87 19.21 -4.27
C GLN A 111 5.44 19.30 -2.79
N GLY A 112 5.20 18.17 -2.13
CA GLY A 112 4.87 18.12 -0.72
C GLY A 112 6.00 18.69 0.15
N TRP A 113 7.24 18.30 -0.11
CA TRP A 113 8.41 18.81 0.61
C TRP A 113 8.63 20.31 0.40
N GLN A 114 8.49 20.79 -0.85
CA GLN A 114 8.56 22.22 -1.14
C GLN A 114 7.46 23.01 -0.44
N ARG A 115 6.21 22.53 -0.49
CA ARG A 115 5.05 23.27 0.03
C ARG A 115 5.00 23.32 1.56
N TYR A 116 5.31 22.21 2.22
CA TYR A 116 5.03 22.06 3.65
C TYR A 116 6.28 22.17 4.53
N TYR A 117 7.45 21.80 4.00
CA TYR A 117 8.66 21.72 4.81
C TYR A 117 9.64 22.85 4.50
N PHE A 118 9.82 23.22 3.22
CA PHE A 118 10.82 24.26 2.89
C PHE A 118 10.44 25.64 3.44
N GLU A 119 9.17 26.02 3.41
CA GLU A 119 8.73 27.30 3.99
C GLU A 119 8.94 27.34 5.51
N GLY A 120 8.63 26.23 6.20
CA GLY A 120 8.90 26.09 7.64
C GLY A 120 10.39 26.15 7.97
N ILE A 121 11.22 25.41 7.22
CA ILE A 121 12.68 25.38 7.38
C ILE A 121 13.26 26.78 7.12
N LYS A 122 12.88 27.44 6.02
CA LYS A 122 13.30 28.83 5.75
C LYS A 122 12.95 29.75 6.91
N GLN A 123 11.76 29.66 7.47
CA GLN A 123 11.33 30.49 8.59
C GLN A 123 12.12 30.20 9.88
N THR A 124 12.36 28.93 10.22
CA THR A 124 13.10 28.52 11.42
C THR A 124 14.56 28.95 11.38
N PHE A 125 15.20 28.88 10.20
CA PHE A 125 16.59 29.33 10.03
C PHE A 125 16.71 30.82 9.67
N GLY A 126 15.62 31.60 9.75
CA GLY A 126 15.65 33.07 9.75
C GLY A 126 15.39 33.77 8.40
N TYR A 127 14.95 33.07 7.37
CA TYR A 127 14.82 33.58 5.99
C TYR A 127 13.45 34.19 5.63
N GLY A 128 12.70 34.70 6.62
CA GLY A 128 11.37 35.29 6.42
C GLY A 128 11.13 36.65 7.07
N ALA A 129 12.09 37.21 7.81
CA ALA A 129 11.97 38.53 8.42
C ALA A 129 12.98 39.49 7.80
N ARG A 130 12.56 40.21 6.75
CA ARG A 130 13.08 41.57 6.58
C ARG A 130 12.48 42.39 7.71
N LEU A 131 13.30 42.71 8.71
CA LEU A 131 13.09 43.85 9.59
C LEU A 131 13.02 45.10 8.72
N PHE A 132 11.83 45.69 8.62
CA PHE A 132 11.63 47.11 8.48
C PHE A 132 10.64 47.53 9.57
#